data_AF-A0A5C6EBB9-F1
#
_entry.id   AF-A0A5C6EBB9-F1
#
_cell.length_a   1.000
_cell.length_b   1.000
_cell.length_c   1.000
_cell.angle_alpha   90.00
_cell.angle_beta   90.00
_cell.angle_gamma   90.00
#
_symmetry.space_group_name_H-M   'P 1'
#
loop_
_entity.id
_entity.type
_entity.pdbx_description
1 polymer ?
#
loop_
_entity_poly.entity_id
_entity_poly.type
_entity_poly.pdbx_seq_one_letter_code
_entity_poly.pdbx_strand_id
1 'polypeptide(L)'
;MPSAPQPNPYAPSAIIEEEEKAIEPRRDAVRISNYTVGFNTIFVVILSGGLFGMVLACFVFGSELLFRAAGFTDPSLFEALLSILYFAAIAFGFGMVTAAFAAVPMVPACLWMYSASEQKGKSWTPSSIRIFGSISGAVSGYACVAVPALFSGFGMGVLFGFVPAMFAAISVPIMLAPLAKRCRIALEKEESERRQEPMAASVADTQVAIECFKN
;
A
#
# COMPACT_ATOMS: atom_id res chain seq x y z
N MET A 1 26.43 -43.45 43.49
CA MET A 1 25.95 -42.48 42.48
C MET A 1 27.07 -42.30 41.47
N PRO A 2 26.88 -42.60 40.18
CA PRO A 2 27.92 -42.44 39.17
C PRO A 2 28.22 -40.94 39.00
N SER A 3 29.48 -40.57 39.21
CA SER A 3 29.99 -39.21 39.01
C SER A 3 29.93 -38.82 37.54
N ALA A 4 29.43 -37.62 37.25
CA ALA A 4 29.40 -37.08 35.90
C ALA A 4 30.82 -37.09 35.27
N PRO A 5 30.96 -37.44 33.99
CA PRO A 5 32.26 -37.45 33.31
C PRO A 5 32.87 -36.05 33.31
N GLN A 6 34.12 -35.93 33.77
CA GLN A 6 34.86 -34.67 33.76
C GLN A 6 35.18 -34.26 32.31
N PRO A 7 34.97 -32.97 31.94
CA PRO A 7 35.28 -32.48 30.61
C PRO A 7 36.76 -32.65 30.28
N ASN A 8 37.06 -33.23 29.11
CA ASN A 8 38.42 -33.39 28.62
C ASN A 8 39.03 -32.00 28.30
N PRO A 9 40.12 -31.57 28.98
CA PRO A 9 40.74 -30.27 28.77
C PRO A 9 41.47 -30.11 27.41
N TYR A 10 41.64 -31.22 26.67
CA TYR A 10 42.26 -31.21 25.33
C TYR A 10 41.26 -31.49 24.22
N ALA A 11 39.96 -31.58 24.52
CA ALA A 11 38.97 -31.49 23.46
C ALA A 11 39.08 -30.08 22.85
N PRO A 12 39.24 -29.93 21.53
CA PRO A 12 39.06 -28.62 20.91
C PRO A 12 37.64 -28.22 21.28
N SER A 13 37.50 -27.31 22.24
CA SER A 13 36.31 -26.51 22.32
C SER A 13 36.27 -25.86 20.95
N ALA A 14 35.37 -26.36 20.10
CA ALA A 14 34.74 -25.50 19.12
C ALA A 14 34.11 -24.39 19.97
N ILE A 15 34.95 -23.41 20.33
CA ILE A 15 34.56 -22.04 20.44
C ILE A 15 34.04 -21.83 19.03
N ILE A 16 32.74 -22.09 18.88
CA ILE A 16 31.93 -21.43 17.90
C ILE A 16 32.12 -19.99 18.34
N GLU A 17 33.22 -19.37 17.88
CA GLU A 17 33.21 -17.96 17.59
C GLU A 17 31.91 -17.86 16.79
N GLU A 18 30.86 -17.36 17.44
CA GLU A 18 29.76 -16.74 16.73
C GLU A 18 30.49 -15.73 15.86
N GLU A 19 30.81 -16.17 14.65
CA GLU A 19 31.37 -15.39 13.58
C GLU A 19 30.55 -14.11 13.65
N GLU A 20 31.18 -13.06 14.18
CA GLU A 20 30.54 -11.80 14.51
C GLU A 20 30.03 -11.32 13.17
N LYS A 21 28.76 -11.68 12.90
CA LYS A 21 28.27 -11.86 11.55
C LYS A 21 28.49 -10.52 10.90
N ALA A 22 29.52 -10.46 10.04
CA ALA A 22 30.09 -9.20 9.61
C ALA A 22 28.89 -8.33 9.27
N ILE A 23 28.74 -7.21 10.00
CA ILE A 23 27.62 -6.31 9.81
C ILE A 23 27.82 -5.84 8.38
N GLU A 24 27.26 -6.57 7.41
CA GLU A 24 27.27 -6.21 6.02
C GLU A 24 26.77 -4.78 6.07
N PRO A 25 27.56 -3.80 5.62
CA PRO A 25 27.12 -2.42 5.63
C PRO A 25 25.79 -2.46 4.93
N ARG A 26 24.73 -2.21 5.70
CA ARG A 26 23.34 -2.35 5.26
C ARG A 26 23.16 -1.26 4.24
N ARG A 27 23.63 -1.50 3.01
CA ARG A 27 23.53 -0.56 1.90
C ARG A 27 22.06 -0.29 1.80
N ASP A 28 21.73 0.97 1.97
CA ASP A 28 20.37 1.51 1.98
C ASP A 28 19.74 1.21 0.63
N ALA A 29 19.29 -0.04 0.45
CA ALA A 29 18.33 -0.43 -0.55
C ALA A 29 17.24 0.63 -0.46
N VAL A 30 17.07 1.38 -1.55
CA VAL A 30 16.17 2.50 -1.80
C VAL A 30 14.90 2.25 -1.01
N ARG A 31 14.94 2.70 0.24
CA ARG A 31 13.98 2.28 1.23
C ARG A 31 12.80 3.15 0.96
N ILE A 32 11.84 2.61 0.20
CA ILE A 32 10.57 3.29 0.00
C ILE A 32 10.03 3.54 1.40
N SER A 33 10.05 4.81 1.79
CA SER A 33 9.76 5.23 3.14
C SER A 33 8.32 4.87 3.45
N ASN A 34 8.07 4.36 4.66
CA ASN A 34 6.72 4.09 5.16
C ASN A 34 5.82 5.33 5.01
N TYR A 35 6.40 6.52 5.17
CA TYR A 35 5.71 7.81 4.96
C TYR A 35 5.27 8.00 3.51
N THR A 36 6.11 7.65 2.54
CA THR A 36 5.77 7.74 1.11
C THR A 36 4.65 6.79 0.75
N VAL A 37 4.67 5.55 1.27
CA VAL A 37 3.58 4.59 1.05
C VAL A 37 2.28 5.11 1.69
N GLY A 38 2.33 5.49 2.97
CA GLY A 38 1.17 5.99 3.71
C GLY A 38 0.53 7.22 3.06
N PHE A 39 1.33 8.22 2.68
CA PHE A 39 0.83 9.44 2.05
C PHE A 39 0.16 9.17 0.69
N ASN A 40 0.80 8.34 -0.15
CA ASN A 40 0.20 7.95 -1.43
C ASN A 40 -1.09 7.15 -1.24
N THR A 41 -1.15 6.27 -0.25
CA THR A 41 -2.36 5.53 0.09
C THR A 41 -3.48 6.46 0.53
N ILE A 42 -3.21 7.45 1.39
CA ILE A 42 -4.20 8.47 1.78
C ILE A 42 -4.76 9.18 0.54
N PHE A 43 -3.87 9.66 -0.34
CA PHE A 43 -4.29 10.37 -1.55
C PHE A 43 -5.16 9.50 -2.48
N VAL A 44 -4.77 8.24 -2.68
CA VAL A 44 -5.53 7.30 -3.51
C VAL A 44 -6.89 6.95 -2.88
N VAL A 45 -6.96 6.80 -1.56
CA VAL A 45 -8.24 6.57 -0.87
C VAL A 45 -9.17 7.78 -1.02
N ILE A 46 -8.65 9.01 -0.92
CA ILE A 46 -9.42 10.25 -1.15
C ILE A 46 -9.97 10.28 -2.58
N LEU A 47 -9.12 10.03 -3.59
CA LEU A 47 -9.55 9.97 -4.99
C LEU A 47 -10.59 8.88 -5.23
N SER A 48 -10.42 7.71 -4.61
CA SER A 48 -11.40 6.63 -4.67
C SER A 48 -12.74 7.04 -4.06
N GLY A 49 -12.73 7.77 -2.95
CA GLY A 49 -13.95 8.29 -2.32
C GLY A 49 -14.70 9.27 -3.22
N GLY A 50 -13.97 10.15 -3.89
CA GLY A 50 -14.53 11.03 -4.92
C GLY A 50 -15.16 10.26 -6.07
N LEU A 51 -14.43 9.28 -6.64
CA LEU A 51 -14.96 8.44 -7.71
C LEU A 51 -16.21 7.66 -7.30
N PHE A 52 -16.23 7.15 -6.06
CA PHE A 52 -17.41 6.48 -5.52
C PHE A 52 -18.61 7.43 -5.45
N GLY A 53 -18.42 8.65 -4.94
CA GLY A 53 -19.47 9.67 -4.92
C GLY A 53 -19.99 10.02 -6.32
N MET A 54 -19.09 10.16 -7.28
CA MET A 54 -19.44 10.38 -8.69
C MET A 54 -20.27 9.23 -9.26
N VAL A 55 -19.86 7.97 -9.04
CA VAL A 55 -20.58 6.78 -9.51
C VAL A 55 -21.97 6.70 -8.90
N LEU A 56 -22.11 6.97 -7.60
CA LEU A 56 -23.41 7.00 -6.94
C LEU A 56 -24.32 8.09 -7.51
N ALA A 57 -23.81 9.31 -7.72
CA ALA A 57 -24.58 10.39 -8.31
C ALA A 57 -25.03 10.03 -9.74
N CYS A 58 -24.12 9.54 -10.57
CA CYS A 58 -24.45 9.08 -11.92
C CYS A 58 -25.47 7.95 -11.91
N PHE A 59 -25.40 7.02 -10.96
CA PHE A 59 -26.37 5.94 -10.83
C PHE A 59 -27.77 6.47 -10.45
N VAL A 60 -27.86 7.31 -9.42
CA VAL A 60 -29.13 7.87 -8.94
C VAL A 60 -29.77 8.73 -10.03
N PHE A 61 -29.08 9.75 -10.53
CA PHE A 61 -29.63 10.66 -11.54
C PHE A 61 -29.76 10.00 -12.92
N GLY A 62 -28.88 9.06 -13.26
CA GLY A 62 -28.98 8.28 -14.49
C GLY A 62 -30.19 7.33 -14.49
N SER A 63 -30.51 6.72 -13.35
CA SER A 63 -31.72 5.89 -13.22
C SER A 63 -32.99 6.73 -13.37
N GLU A 64 -33.04 7.91 -12.74
CA GLU A 64 -34.14 8.88 -12.90
C GLU A 64 -34.30 9.31 -14.36
N LEU A 65 -33.19 9.57 -15.07
CA LEU A 65 -33.22 9.92 -16.48
C LEU A 65 -33.77 8.76 -17.34
N LEU A 66 -33.36 7.52 -17.07
CA LEU A 66 -33.86 6.34 -17.80
C LEU A 66 -35.36 6.12 -17.56
N PHE A 67 -35.84 6.30 -16.34
CA PHE A 67 -37.27 6.18 -16.01
C PHE A 67 -38.11 7.33 -16.59
N ARG A 68 -37.58 8.56 -16.61
CA ARG A 68 -38.26 9.72 -17.21
C ARG A 68 -38.21 9.71 -18.73
N ALA A 69 -37.14 9.24 -19.35
CA ALA A 69 -37.05 9.09 -20.81
C ALA A 69 -38.06 8.05 -21.35
N ALA A 70 -38.52 7.11 -20.51
CA ALA A 70 -39.62 6.20 -20.83
C ALA A 70 -41.01 6.88 -20.78
N GLY A 71 -41.12 8.10 -20.23
CA GLY A 71 -42.35 8.88 -20.13
C GLY A 71 -42.19 10.29 -20.71
N PHE A 72 -42.54 10.45 -22.00
CA PHE A 72 -42.69 11.69 -22.77
C PHE A 72 -42.78 13.00 -21.97
N THR A 73 -41.64 13.53 -21.53
CA THR A 73 -41.50 14.92 -21.08
C THR A 73 -40.16 15.41 -21.59
N ASP A 74 -40.15 16.54 -22.32
CA ASP A 74 -39.01 17.09 -23.03
C ASP A 74 -38.27 18.16 -22.19
N PRO A 75 -37.29 17.80 -21.34
CA PRO A 75 -36.12 18.63 -21.15
C PRO A 75 -35.13 18.35 -22.28
N SER A 76 -34.43 19.38 -22.77
CA SER A 76 -33.37 19.15 -23.75
C SER A 76 -32.34 18.19 -23.13
N LEU A 77 -32.00 17.10 -23.83
CA LEU A 77 -31.04 16.09 -23.34
C LEU A 77 -29.71 16.72 -22.88
N PHE A 78 -29.36 17.84 -23.49
CA PHE A 78 -28.20 18.64 -23.13
C PHE A 78 -28.28 19.22 -21.70
N GLU A 79 -29.41 19.81 -21.30
CA GLU A 79 -29.60 20.33 -19.93
C GLU A 79 -29.59 19.19 -18.90
N ALA A 80 -30.22 18.05 -19.24
CA ALA A 80 -30.19 16.88 -18.38
C ALA A 80 -28.76 16.36 -18.17
N LEU A 81 -27.98 16.21 -19.25
CA LEU A 81 -26.57 15.81 -19.17
C LEU A 81 -25.71 16.80 -18.38
N LEU A 82 -25.91 18.10 -18.59
CA LEU A 82 -25.17 19.14 -17.89
C LEU A 82 -25.50 19.15 -16.39
N SER A 83 -26.75 18.92 -16.02
CA SER A 83 -27.16 18.76 -14.62
C SER A 83 -26.53 17.53 -13.97
N ILE A 84 -26.51 16.38 -14.66
CA ILE A 84 -25.88 15.15 -14.15
C ILE A 84 -24.38 15.38 -13.93
N LEU A 85 -23.70 16.01 -14.88
CA LEU A 85 -22.27 16.32 -14.75
C LEU A 85 -21.98 17.26 -13.57
N TYR A 86 -22.83 18.28 -13.39
CA TYR A 86 -22.71 19.21 -12.26
C TYR A 86 -22.89 18.51 -10.91
N PHE A 87 -23.94 17.70 -10.76
CA PHE A 87 -24.17 16.93 -9.54
C PHE A 87 -23.08 15.88 -9.30
N ALA A 88 -22.58 15.24 -10.37
CA ALA A 88 -21.48 14.30 -10.29
C ALA A 88 -20.19 14.97 -9.80
N ALA A 89 -19.89 16.20 -10.24
CA ALA A 89 -18.74 16.97 -9.77
C ALA A 89 -18.86 17.37 -8.29
N ILE A 90 -20.05 17.79 -7.85
CA ILE A 90 -20.32 18.08 -6.42
C ILE A 90 -20.18 16.81 -5.58
N ALA A 91 -20.78 15.70 -6.04
CA ALA A 91 -20.71 14.42 -5.36
C ALA A 91 -19.27 13.89 -5.29
N PHE A 92 -18.47 14.12 -6.33
CA PHE A 92 -17.04 13.83 -6.31
C PHE A 92 -16.32 14.64 -5.23
N GLY A 93 -16.54 15.96 -5.17
CA GLY A 93 -15.97 16.82 -4.14
C GLY A 93 -16.35 16.37 -2.72
N PHE A 94 -17.63 16.08 -2.49
CA PHE A 94 -18.13 15.61 -1.21
C PHE A 94 -17.56 14.22 -0.85
N GLY A 95 -17.46 13.32 -1.82
CA GLY A 95 -16.84 12.00 -1.67
C GLY A 95 -15.36 12.10 -1.29
N MET A 96 -14.61 13.04 -1.87
CA MET A 96 -13.22 13.28 -1.50
C MET A 96 -13.10 13.78 -0.05
N VAL A 97 -13.91 14.76 0.35
CA VAL A 97 -13.86 15.35 1.69
C VAL A 97 -14.20 14.31 2.76
N THR A 98 -15.29 13.57 2.57
CA THR A 98 -15.71 12.51 3.50
C THR A 98 -14.68 11.39 3.60
N ALA A 99 -14.11 10.96 2.47
CA ALA A 99 -13.03 9.98 2.47
C ALA A 99 -11.75 10.51 3.11
N ALA A 100 -11.42 11.80 2.97
CA ALA A 100 -10.27 12.40 3.62
C ALA A 100 -10.37 12.35 5.15
N PHE A 101 -11.53 12.69 5.71
CA PHE A 101 -11.76 12.60 7.15
C PHE A 101 -11.59 11.18 7.70
N ALA A 102 -11.97 10.15 6.93
CA ALA A 102 -11.77 8.77 7.32
C ALA A 102 -10.33 8.28 7.11
N ALA A 103 -9.71 8.63 5.97
CA ALA A 103 -8.39 8.13 5.57
C ALA A 103 -7.26 8.70 6.42
N VAL A 104 -7.33 9.99 6.80
CA VAL A 104 -6.28 10.66 7.59
C VAL A 104 -5.98 9.96 8.92
N PRO A 105 -6.96 9.52 9.73
CA PRO A 105 -6.68 8.73 10.93
C PRO A 105 -6.51 7.23 10.63
N MET A 106 -7.29 6.66 9.71
CA MET A 106 -7.31 5.20 9.50
C MET A 106 -6.04 4.67 8.82
N VAL A 107 -5.50 5.38 7.82
CA VAL A 107 -4.31 4.91 7.09
C VAL A 107 -3.06 4.91 7.98
N PRO A 108 -2.75 5.95 8.78
CA PRO A 108 -1.66 5.91 9.75
C PRO A 108 -1.86 4.84 10.82
N ALA A 109 -3.08 4.62 11.30
CA ALA A 109 -3.37 3.54 12.25
C ALA A 109 -3.08 2.16 11.63
N CYS A 110 -3.51 1.95 10.38
CA CYS A 110 -3.18 0.74 9.62
C CYS A 110 -1.67 0.57 9.42
N LEU A 111 -0.97 1.66 9.08
CA LEU A 111 0.48 1.66 8.87
C LEU A 111 1.22 1.35 10.17
N TRP A 112 0.76 1.91 11.29
CA TRP A 112 1.30 1.64 12.61
C TRP A 112 1.12 0.17 12.99
N MET A 113 -0.11 -0.38 12.85
CA MET A 113 -0.39 -1.80 13.08
C MET A 113 0.46 -2.71 12.19
N TYR A 114 0.59 -2.35 10.91
CA TYR A 114 1.42 -3.08 9.96
C TYR A 114 2.90 -3.08 10.40
N SER A 115 3.44 -1.91 10.75
CA SER A 115 4.82 -1.78 11.22
C SER A 115 5.10 -2.47 12.56
N ALA A 116 4.07 -2.62 13.42
CA ALA A 116 4.17 -3.38 14.66
C ALA A 116 4.17 -4.90 14.40
N SER A 117 3.47 -5.36 13.36
CA SER A 117 3.33 -6.77 13.01
C SER A 117 4.48 -7.33 12.15
N GLU A 118 5.04 -6.52 11.26
CA GLU A 118 6.10 -6.97 10.34
C GLU A 118 7.47 -6.84 11.00
N GLN A 119 8.23 -7.95 11.01
CA GLN A 119 9.58 -8.02 11.57
C GLN A 119 10.44 -6.88 11.03
N LYS A 120 10.88 -6.00 11.95
CA LYS A 120 11.75 -4.85 11.72
C LYS A 120 12.84 -5.18 10.69
N GLY A 121 12.65 -4.75 9.43
CA GLY A 121 13.71 -4.79 8.43
C GLY A 121 13.38 -5.33 7.05
N LYS A 122 12.20 -5.93 6.81
CA LYS A 122 11.79 -6.28 5.45
C LYS A 122 11.46 -5.03 4.63
N SER A 123 11.94 -4.98 3.39
CA SER A 123 11.60 -3.94 2.43
C SER A 123 10.18 -4.14 1.91
N TRP A 124 9.53 -3.05 1.48
CA TRP A 124 8.22 -3.12 0.85
C TRP A 124 8.29 -3.94 -0.43
N THR A 125 7.37 -4.89 -0.57
CA THR A 125 7.18 -5.65 -1.80
C THR A 125 6.00 -5.08 -2.58
N PRO A 126 5.95 -5.21 -3.92
CA PRO A 126 4.81 -4.75 -4.70
C PRO A 126 3.50 -5.42 -4.28
N SER A 127 3.57 -6.68 -3.81
CA SER A 127 2.43 -7.41 -3.27
C SER A 127 1.98 -6.84 -1.92
N SER A 128 2.90 -6.50 -1.01
CA SER A 128 2.53 -5.94 0.29
C SER A 128 1.93 -4.55 0.17
N ILE A 129 2.39 -3.71 -0.76
CA ILE A 129 1.79 -2.39 -1.04
C ILE A 129 0.33 -2.54 -1.49
N ARG A 130 0.02 -3.53 -2.33
CA ARG A 130 -1.34 -3.78 -2.81
C ARG A 130 -2.26 -4.28 -1.70
N ILE A 131 -1.78 -5.23 -0.89
CA ILE A 131 -2.54 -5.77 0.24
C ILE A 131 -2.80 -4.68 1.27
N PHE A 132 -1.77 -3.91 1.63
CA PHE A 132 -1.89 -2.75 2.51
C PHE A 132 -2.90 -1.73 1.98
N GLY A 133 -2.79 -1.37 0.69
CA GLY A 133 -3.74 -0.47 0.02
C GLY A 133 -5.19 -0.99 0.07
N SER A 134 -5.39 -2.28 -0.19
CA SER A 134 -6.73 -2.89 -0.14
C SER A 134 -7.33 -2.87 1.27
N ILE A 135 -6.56 -3.28 2.30
CA ILE A 135 -7.03 -3.29 3.69
C ILE A 135 -7.30 -1.87 4.19
N SER A 136 -6.33 -0.97 4.01
CA SER A 136 -6.46 0.43 4.46
C SER A 136 -7.61 1.16 3.74
N GLY A 137 -7.79 0.90 2.44
CA GLY A 137 -8.94 1.38 1.66
C GLY A 137 -10.26 0.83 2.17
N ALA A 138 -10.36 -0.49 2.41
CA ALA A 138 -11.57 -1.13 2.95
C ALA A 138 -11.97 -0.55 4.31
N VAL A 139 -11.01 -0.42 5.23
CA VAL A 139 -11.25 0.13 6.57
C VAL A 139 -11.66 1.60 6.50
N SER A 140 -10.99 2.40 5.66
CA SER A 140 -11.32 3.82 5.51
C SER A 140 -12.69 4.02 4.84
N GLY A 141 -13.00 3.22 3.80
CA GLY A 141 -14.29 3.25 3.12
C GLY A 141 -15.43 2.76 4.00
N TYR A 142 -15.19 1.76 4.85
CA TYR A 142 -16.15 1.36 5.87
C TYR A 142 -16.38 2.48 6.88
N ALA A 143 -15.29 3.05 7.42
CA ALA A 143 -15.34 4.07 8.45
C ALA A 143 -16.06 5.35 8.01
N CYS A 144 -15.95 5.75 6.73
CA CYS A 144 -16.57 6.98 6.26
C CYS A 144 -18.11 6.97 6.31
N VAL A 145 -18.74 5.79 6.26
CA VAL A 145 -20.21 5.63 6.38
C VAL A 145 -20.62 5.06 7.73
N ALA A 146 -19.90 4.06 8.23
CA ALA A 146 -20.27 3.38 9.46
C ALA A 146 -20.15 4.31 10.69
N VAL A 147 -19.10 5.14 10.76
CA VAL A 147 -18.90 6.02 11.93
C VAL A 147 -20.01 7.06 12.04
N PRO A 148 -20.32 7.87 11.00
CA PRO A 148 -21.46 8.79 11.07
C PRO A 148 -22.80 8.09 11.34
N ALA A 149 -23.01 6.89 10.79
CA ALA A 149 -24.26 6.16 10.99
C ALA A 149 -24.45 5.62 12.41
N LEU A 150 -23.35 5.24 13.08
CA LEU A 150 -23.39 4.88 14.50
C LEU A 150 -23.79 6.09 15.36
N PHE A 151 -23.27 7.28 15.04
CA PHE A 151 -23.64 8.51 15.75
C PHE A 151 -25.09 8.94 15.50
N SER A 152 -25.66 8.64 14.34
CA SER A 152 -27.06 8.97 14.02
C SER A 152 -28.07 7.96 14.57
N GLY A 153 -27.62 6.93 15.30
CA GLY A 153 -28.50 5.88 15.85
C GLY A 153 -29.07 4.92 14.79
N PHE A 154 -28.55 4.97 13.57
CA PHE A 154 -29.03 4.16 12.46
C PHE A 154 -28.25 2.85 12.40
N GLY A 155 -28.70 1.84 13.17
CA GLY A 155 -28.01 0.54 13.28
C GLY A 155 -27.75 -0.17 11.93
N MET A 156 -28.58 0.11 10.91
CA MET A 156 -28.41 -0.42 9.56
C MET A 156 -27.24 0.23 8.79
N GLY A 157 -26.74 1.39 9.21
CA GLY A 157 -25.66 2.07 8.50
C GLY A 157 -24.30 1.38 8.58
N VAL A 158 -24.12 0.49 9.56
CA VAL A 158 -23.01 -0.48 9.62
C VAL A 158 -23.01 -1.36 8.36
N LEU A 159 -24.18 -1.84 7.92
CA LEU A 159 -24.28 -2.69 6.74
C LEU A 159 -24.05 -1.90 5.44
N PHE A 160 -24.51 -0.65 5.38
CA PHE A 160 -24.26 0.22 4.24
C PHE A 160 -22.77 0.57 4.07
N GLY A 161 -21.98 0.52 5.15
CA GLY A 161 -20.52 0.70 5.10
C GLY A 161 -19.77 -0.35 4.29
N PHE A 162 -20.36 -1.54 4.05
CA PHE A 162 -19.69 -2.57 3.22
C PHE A 162 -19.57 -2.17 1.75
N VAL A 163 -20.51 -1.39 1.21
CA VAL A 163 -20.47 -0.96 -0.19
C VAL A 163 -19.24 -0.09 -0.50
N PRO A 164 -19.01 1.04 0.20
CA PRO A 164 -17.80 1.84 -0.01
C PRO A 164 -16.52 1.08 0.40
N ALA A 165 -16.59 0.17 1.39
CA ALA A 165 -15.46 -0.66 1.76
C ALA A 165 -15.02 -1.58 0.61
N MET A 166 -15.96 -2.30 -0.01
CA MET A 166 -15.66 -3.18 -1.14
C MET A 166 -15.19 -2.40 -2.36
N PHE A 167 -15.80 -1.24 -2.63
CA PHE A 167 -15.36 -0.37 -3.72
C PHE A 167 -13.91 0.07 -3.51
N ALA A 168 -13.58 0.59 -2.32
CA ALA A 168 -12.22 1.03 -1.97
C ALA A 168 -11.21 -0.13 -1.94
N ALA A 169 -11.63 -1.33 -1.50
CA ALA A 169 -10.78 -2.52 -1.49
C ALA A 169 -10.27 -2.91 -2.88
N ILE A 170 -11.05 -2.62 -3.92
CA ILE A 170 -10.74 -2.94 -5.33
C ILE A 170 -10.07 -1.76 -6.02
N SER A 171 -10.61 -0.54 -5.89
CA SER A 171 -10.11 0.64 -6.59
C SER A 171 -8.72 1.07 -6.13
N VAL A 172 -8.45 1.05 -4.83
CA VAL A 172 -7.19 1.51 -4.22
C VAL A 172 -5.98 0.71 -4.71
N PRO A 173 -5.96 -0.64 -4.68
CA PRO A 173 -4.80 -1.39 -5.19
C PRO A 173 -4.58 -1.21 -6.70
N ILE A 174 -5.64 -0.99 -7.48
CA ILE A 174 -5.54 -0.67 -8.92
C ILE A 174 -4.87 0.69 -9.11
N MET A 175 -5.29 1.69 -8.35
CA MET A 175 -4.71 3.03 -8.40
C MET A 175 -3.29 3.11 -7.83
N LEU A 176 -2.93 2.20 -6.92
CA LEU A 176 -1.56 2.03 -6.43
C LEU A 176 -0.67 1.19 -7.36
N ALA A 177 -1.21 0.59 -8.42
CA ALA A 177 -0.43 -0.23 -9.35
C ALA A 177 0.78 0.50 -9.99
N PRO A 178 0.71 1.80 -10.36
CA PRO A 178 1.87 2.55 -10.83
C PRO A 178 2.99 2.65 -9.79
N LEU A 179 2.65 2.80 -8.52
CA LEU A 179 3.62 2.83 -7.42
C LEU A 179 4.24 1.46 -7.19
N ALA A 180 3.42 0.39 -7.21
CA ALA A 180 3.92 -0.98 -7.16
C ALA A 180 4.87 -1.28 -8.34
N LYS A 181 4.59 -0.75 -9.53
CA LYS A 181 5.48 -0.87 -10.69
C LYS A 181 6.81 -0.13 -10.48
N ARG A 182 6.78 1.10 -9.95
CA ARG A 182 8.01 1.85 -9.61
C ARG A 182 8.84 1.13 -8.54
N CYS A 183 8.18 0.57 -7.53
CA CYS A 183 8.81 -0.27 -6.51
C CYS A 183 9.48 -1.49 -7.13
N ARG A 184 8.81 -2.17 -8.07
CA ARG A 184 9.39 -3.33 -8.76
C ARG A 184 10.64 -2.97 -9.55
N ILE A 185 10.61 -1.85 -10.28
CA ILE A 185 11.77 -1.37 -11.06
C ILE A 185 12.94 -1.02 -10.13
N ALA A 186 12.67 -0.36 -8.99
CA ALA A 186 13.70 -0.05 -8.01
C ALA A 186 14.35 -1.33 -7.44
N LEU A 187 13.55 -2.34 -7.12
CA LEU A 187 14.03 -3.64 -6.64
C LEU A 187 14.83 -4.40 -7.71
N GLU A 188 14.35 -4.42 -8.96
CA GLU A 188 15.07 -5.04 -10.10
C GLU A 188 16.43 -4.35 -10.34
N LYS A 189 16.48 -3.02 -10.19
CA LYS A 189 17.73 -2.25 -10.31
C LYS A 189 18.72 -2.63 -9.20
N GLU A 190 18.28 -2.72 -7.96
CA GLU A 190 19.13 -3.16 -6.84
C GLU A 190 19.63 -4.58 -7.01
N GLU A 191 18.77 -5.49 -7.48
CA GLU A 191 19.19 -6.86 -7.75
C GLU A 191 20.25 -6.91 -8.85
N SER A 192 20.13 -6.06 -9.88
CA SER A 192 21.13 -5.97 -10.94
C SER A 192 22.48 -5.40 -10.46
N GLU A 193 22.47 -4.38 -9.59
CA GLU A 193 23.68 -3.82 -8.97
C GLU A 193 24.35 -4.87 -8.07
N ARG A 194 23.56 -5.59 -7.26
CA ARG A 194 24.06 -6.67 -6.40
C ARG A 194 24.70 -7.82 -7.19
N ARG A 195 24.20 -8.13 -8.39
CA ARG A 195 24.82 -9.14 -9.27
C ARG A 195 26.12 -8.64 -9.94
N GLN A 196 26.31 -7.33 -10.08
CA GLN A 196 27.51 -6.75 -10.71
C GLN A 196 28.68 -6.58 -9.73
N GLU A 197 28.40 -6.30 -8.45
CA GLU A 197 29.44 -6.16 -7.41
C GLU A 197 30.43 -7.33 -7.25
N PRO A 198 30.01 -8.62 -7.22
CA PRO A 198 30.96 -9.72 -7.09
C PRO A 198 31.88 -9.87 -8.32
N MET A 199 31.41 -9.46 -9.51
CA MET A 199 32.27 -9.43 -10.70
C MET A 199 33.30 -8.29 -10.62
N ALA A 200 32.93 -7.12 -10.11
CA ALA A 200 33.88 -6.02 -9.93
C ALA A 200 34.96 -6.34 -8.88
N ALA A 201 34.58 -6.96 -7.76
CA ALA A 201 35.53 -7.42 -6.75
C ALA A 201 36.48 -8.50 -7.31
N SER A 202 35.94 -9.50 -8.00
CA SER A 202 36.75 -10.55 -8.64
C SER A 202 37.71 -9.99 -9.70
N VAL A 203 37.28 -9.01 -10.50
CA VAL A 203 38.15 -8.35 -11.50
C VAL A 203 39.25 -7.53 -10.83
N ALA A 204 38.94 -6.83 -9.73
CA ALA A 204 39.94 -6.08 -8.96
C ALA A 204 41.01 -7.02 -8.37
N ASP A 205 40.60 -8.14 -7.75
CA ASP A 205 41.53 -9.14 -7.23
C ASP A 205 42.41 -9.75 -8.34
N THR A 206 41.83 -9.97 -9.53
CA THR A 206 42.57 -10.49 -10.68
C THR A 206 43.58 -9.47 -11.23
N GLN A 207 43.24 -8.17 -11.24
CA GLN A 207 44.16 -7.12 -11.66
C GLN A 207 45.34 -6.95 -10.68
N VAL A 208 45.07 -6.98 -9.37
CA VAL A 208 46.12 -6.94 -8.35
C VAL A 208 47.07 -8.15 -8.49
N ALA A 209 46.53 -9.34 -8.74
CA ALA A 209 47.35 -10.54 -8.96
C ALA A 209 48.26 -10.43 -10.21
N ILE A 210 47.79 -9.79 -11.27
CA ILE A 210 48.58 -9.57 -12.50
C ILE A 210 49.68 -8.51 -12.28
N GLU A 211 49.42 -7.46 -11.50
CA GLU A 211 50.44 -6.46 -11.17
C GLU A 211 51.54 -7.02 -10.26
N CYS A 212 51.20 -7.89 -9.30
CA CYS A 212 52.19 -8.58 -8.48
C CYS A 212 53.11 -9.52 -9.26
N PHE A 213 52.68 -10.02 -10.43
CA PHE A 213 53.48 -10.91 -11.27
C PHE A 213 54.44 -10.18 -12.23
N LYS A 214 54.31 -8.85 -12.37
CA LYS A 214 55.14 -8.03 -13.27
C LYS A 214 56.37 -7.42 -12.59
N ASN A 215 56.46 -7.47 -11.26
CA ASN A 215 57.61 -7.01 -10.47
C ASN A 215 58.43 -8.21 -9.97
#